data_AF-A0A8C7A830-F1
#
_entry.id   AF-A0A8C7A830-F1
#
_cell.length_a   1.000
_cell.length_b   1.000
_cell.length_c   1.000
_cell.angle_alpha   90.00
_cell.angle_beta   90.00
_cell.angle_gamma   90.00
#
_symmetry.space_group_name_H-M   'P 1'
#
loop_
_entity.id
_entity.type
_entity.pdbx_description
1 polymer ?
#
loop_
_entity_poly.entity_id
_entity_poly.type
_entity_poly.pdbx_seq_one_letter_code
_entity_poly.pdbx_strand_id
1 'polypeptide(L)'
;MQLLLLLVAFLLAPKVEAGEENNRSHEAKPHSRPFMAFLQIQNPNKTCGGFLGHEDFVLTAAHCKGRVILGSHNIKEQERTQQVIPVRKAIHHSDYNPKYVFNDTMLLQLEKAHLTAQVSPLSLPKRSAQVWPGMVCSVAGWGCLSMNSTSGAWKLHEVELEVQRNKQCISCYKNSTMAQPKSLGQPSFEEKAQ
;
A
#
# COMPACT_ATOMS: atom_id res chain seq x y z
N MET A 1 9.78 -35.87 48.74
CA MET A 1 8.61 -35.10 48.26
C MET A 1 9.00 -33.73 47.69
N GLN A 2 10.10 -33.63 46.91
CA GLN A 2 10.53 -32.36 46.29
C GLN A 2 10.55 -32.41 44.76
N LEU A 3 10.51 -33.61 44.14
CA LEU A 3 10.43 -33.74 42.68
C LEU A 3 9.03 -33.45 42.12
N LEU A 4 7.97 -33.59 42.92
CA LEU A 4 6.59 -33.38 42.45
C LEU A 4 6.20 -31.89 42.34
N LEU A 5 6.93 -30.98 43.01
CA LEU A 5 6.63 -29.54 43.01
C LEU A 5 7.22 -28.81 41.80
N LEU A 6 8.24 -29.37 41.13
CA LEU A 6 8.85 -28.76 39.94
C LEU A 6 8.02 -29.01 38.66
N LEU A 7 7.21 -30.08 38.62
CA LEU A 7 6.37 -30.40 37.46
C LEU A 7 5.10 -29.52 37.38
N VAL A 8 4.63 -28.96 38.49
CA VAL A 8 3.43 -28.12 38.52
C VAL A 8 3.74 -26.67 38.13
N ALA A 9 4.97 -26.19 38.35
CA ALA A 9 5.38 -24.83 37.97
C ALA A 9 5.49 -24.64 36.44
N PHE A 10 5.75 -25.70 35.67
CA PHE A 10 5.82 -25.62 34.21
C PHE A 10 4.46 -25.59 33.51
N LEU A 11 3.37 -25.90 34.24
CA LEU A 11 2.01 -25.92 33.69
C LEU A 11 1.21 -24.62 33.94
N LEU A 12 1.81 -23.65 34.63
CA LEU A 12 1.21 -22.34 34.90
C LEU A 12 1.92 -21.18 34.19
N ALA A 13 2.87 -21.46 33.28
CA ALA A 13 3.27 -20.44 32.34
C ALA A 13 2.07 -20.15 31.44
N PRO A 14 1.54 -18.91 31.39
CA PRO A 14 0.57 -18.57 30.37
C PRO A 14 1.22 -18.91 29.04
N LYS A 15 0.49 -19.66 28.21
CA LYS A 15 0.81 -19.85 26.80
C LYS A 15 0.86 -18.46 26.20
N VAL A 16 2.05 -17.89 26.12
CA VAL A 16 2.30 -16.72 25.29
C VAL A 16 2.13 -17.22 23.87
N GLU A 17 0.89 -17.13 23.36
CA GLU A 17 0.65 -17.03 21.93
C GLU A 17 1.20 -15.67 21.50
N ALA A 18 2.54 -15.60 21.39
CA ALA A 18 3.22 -14.54 20.67
C ALA A 18 2.97 -14.77 19.19
N GLY A 19 1.80 -14.32 18.74
CA GLY A 19 1.43 -14.27 17.34
C GLY A 19 0.84 -12.91 17.00
N GLU A 20 1.44 -11.80 17.44
CA GLU A 20 0.85 -10.48 17.14
C GLU A 20 1.78 -9.25 17.28
N GLU A 21 3.11 -9.40 17.30
CA GLU A 21 4.01 -8.25 17.41
C GLU A 21 4.43 -7.67 16.03
N ASN A 22 4.57 -8.51 15.00
CA ASN A 22 5.05 -8.08 13.68
C ASN A 22 4.02 -7.40 12.77
N ASN A 23 2.73 -7.41 13.14
CA ASN A 23 1.64 -6.85 12.32
C ASN A 23 1.17 -5.46 12.79
N ARG A 24 1.85 -4.83 13.75
CA ARG A 24 1.47 -3.49 14.22
C ARG A 24 2.08 -2.45 13.29
N SER A 25 1.23 -1.55 12.77
CA SER A 25 1.73 -0.39 12.02
C SER A 25 2.60 0.49 12.90
N HIS A 26 3.72 0.96 12.34
CA HIS A 26 4.66 1.84 13.00
C HIS A 26 5.09 2.98 12.06
N GLU A 27 5.62 4.06 12.63
CA GLU A 27 6.21 5.14 11.83
C GLU A 27 7.35 4.57 10.98
N ALA A 28 7.35 4.84 9.69
CA ALA A 28 8.47 4.49 8.81
C ALA A 28 9.67 5.36 9.17
N LYS A 29 10.90 4.86 9.00
CA LYS A 29 12.08 5.71 9.15
C LYS A 29 11.96 6.89 8.16
N PRO A 30 12.19 8.15 8.59
CA PRO A 30 12.03 9.30 7.72
C PRO A 30 12.74 9.14 6.37
N HIS A 31 11.97 9.34 5.29
CA HIS A 31 12.40 9.22 3.89
C HIS A 31 12.97 7.85 3.48
N SER A 32 12.71 6.77 4.22
CA SER A 32 13.13 5.40 3.87
C SER A 32 12.34 4.76 2.71
N ARG A 33 11.28 5.44 2.24
CA ARG A 33 10.45 5.03 1.10
C ARG A 33 10.44 6.16 0.05
N PRO A 34 11.57 6.39 -0.65
CA PRO A 34 11.75 7.57 -1.52
C PRO A 34 10.87 7.55 -2.78
N PHE A 35 10.21 6.43 -3.06
CA PHE A 35 9.26 6.29 -4.15
C PHE A 35 7.84 6.71 -3.78
N MET A 36 7.52 6.93 -2.49
CA MET A 36 6.16 7.24 -2.07
C MET A 36 5.69 8.59 -2.62
N ALA A 37 4.51 8.58 -3.22
CA ALA A 37 3.83 9.77 -3.69
C ALA A 37 2.59 10.02 -2.83
N PHE A 38 2.48 11.23 -2.29
CA PHE A 38 1.26 11.72 -1.69
C PHE A 38 0.42 12.45 -2.74
N LEU A 39 -0.85 12.09 -2.86
CA LEU A 39 -1.78 12.72 -3.78
C LEU A 39 -2.78 13.55 -3.00
N GLN A 40 -2.66 14.87 -3.15
CA GLN A 40 -3.64 15.83 -2.64
C GLN A 40 -4.80 15.91 -3.62
N ILE A 41 -5.90 15.24 -3.31
CA ILE A 41 -7.10 15.20 -4.14
C ILE A 41 -7.86 16.52 -4.04
N GLN A 42 -8.60 16.87 -5.11
CA GLN A 42 -9.39 18.10 -5.15
C GLN A 42 -10.45 18.17 -4.04
N ASN A 43 -10.97 17.03 -3.60
CA ASN A 43 -11.82 16.94 -2.41
C ASN A 43 -10.91 16.91 -1.16
N PRO A 44 -10.98 17.92 -0.27
CA PRO A 44 -10.08 18.03 0.87
C PRO A 44 -10.23 16.90 1.90
N ASN A 45 -11.37 16.17 1.87
CA ASN A 45 -11.62 15.02 2.74
C ASN A 45 -11.07 13.70 2.17
N LYS A 46 -10.41 13.74 1.00
CA LYS A 46 -9.83 12.57 0.36
C LYS A 46 -8.35 12.81 0.11
N THR A 47 -7.55 11.80 0.44
CA THR A 47 -6.14 11.74 0.06
C THR A 47 -5.92 10.39 -0.59
N CYS A 48 -4.90 10.32 -1.44
CA CYS A 48 -4.47 9.06 -2.02
C CYS A 48 -2.96 8.90 -1.88
N GLY A 49 -2.52 7.65 -2.03
CA GLY A 49 -1.13 7.31 -2.24
C GLY A 49 -0.84 7.00 -3.71
N GLY A 50 0.43 6.90 -4.01
CA GLY A 50 0.96 6.37 -5.25
C GLY A 50 2.45 6.08 -5.08
N PHE A 51 3.08 5.66 -6.16
CA PHE A 51 4.52 5.44 -6.16
C PHE A 51 5.15 5.88 -7.47
N LEU A 52 6.31 6.51 -7.37
CA LEU A 52 7.14 6.90 -8.49
C LEU A 52 7.72 5.64 -9.14
N GLY A 53 7.28 5.28 -10.33
CA GLY A 53 7.82 4.13 -11.09
C GLY A 53 8.89 4.54 -12.09
N HIS A 54 8.87 5.82 -12.50
CA HIS A 54 9.87 6.46 -13.34
C HIS A 54 9.93 7.94 -12.95
N GLU A 55 11.00 8.65 -13.28
CA GLU A 55 11.18 10.08 -12.94
C GLU A 55 10.04 11.00 -13.39
N ASP A 56 9.26 10.62 -14.40
CA ASP A 56 8.08 11.35 -14.90
C ASP A 56 6.77 10.54 -14.83
N PHE A 57 6.75 9.40 -14.11
CA PHE A 57 5.54 8.59 -13.95
C PHE A 57 5.29 8.15 -12.50
N VAL A 58 4.12 8.49 -11.99
CA VAL A 58 3.55 7.94 -10.76
C VAL A 58 2.44 6.96 -11.10
N LEU A 59 2.50 5.76 -10.50
CA LEU A 59 1.43 4.78 -10.51
C LEU A 59 0.51 5.00 -9.29
N THR A 60 -0.79 5.05 -9.52
CA THR A 60 -1.82 5.25 -8.50
C THR A 60 -3.13 4.57 -8.92
N ALA A 61 -4.18 4.69 -8.11
CA ALA A 61 -5.52 4.22 -8.46
C ALA A 61 -6.21 5.18 -9.44
N ALA A 62 -7.06 4.66 -10.32
CA ALA A 62 -7.76 5.46 -11.32
C ALA A 62 -8.75 6.46 -10.71
N HIS A 63 -9.30 6.17 -9.54
CA HIS A 63 -10.15 7.13 -8.82
C HIS A 63 -9.37 8.27 -8.11
N CYS A 64 -8.02 8.20 -8.07
CA CYS A 64 -7.17 9.18 -7.39
C CYS A 64 -6.70 10.29 -8.33
N LYS A 65 -7.48 11.37 -8.44
CA LYS A 65 -7.11 12.56 -9.23
C LYS A 65 -6.70 13.72 -8.32
N GLY A 66 -5.43 14.12 -8.38
CA GLY A 66 -4.93 15.18 -7.52
C GLY A 66 -3.55 15.70 -7.91
N ARG A 67 -3.04 16.59 -7.07
CA ARG A 67 -1.67 17.11 -7.15
C ARG A 67 -0.71 16.10 -6.52
N VAL A 68 0.43 15.86 -7.17
CA VAL A 68 1.44 14.91 -6.71
C VAL A 68 2.51 15.62 -5.88
N ILE A 69 2.81 15.06 -4.72
CA ILE A 69 3.88 15.50 -3.83
C ILE A 69 4.80 14.30 -3.58
N LEU A 70 6.07 14.42 -3.96
CA LEU A 70 7.12 13.42 -3.71
C LEU A 70 8.02 13.87 -2.56
N GLY A 71 8.73 12.94 -1.93
CA GLY A 71 9.75 13.25 -0.92
C GLY A 71 9.22 13.68 0.44
N SER A 72 7.92 13.51 0.69
CA SER A 72 7.31 13.81 1.99
C SER A 72 7.51 12.67 2.99
N HIS A 73 7.79 12.99 4.25
CA HIS A 73 7.62 12.08 5.39
C HIS A 73 6.46 12.54 6.25
N ASN A 74 6.45 13.82 6.67
CA ASN A 74 5.34 14.46 7.37
C ASN A 74 4.53 15.37 6.42
N ILE A 75 3.32 14.95 6.06
CA ILE A 75 2.43 15.69 5.14
C ILE A 75 1.81 16.95 5.76
N LYS A 76 2.01 17.20 7.07
CA LYS A 76 1.60 18.45 7.73
C LYS A 76 2.71 19.51 7.73
N GLU A 77 3.94 19.13 7.44
CA GLU A 77 5.08 20.03 7.45
C GLU A 77 5.55 20.34 6.03
N GLN A 78 6.06 21.55 5.84
CA GLN A 78 6.73 21.95 4.61
C GLN A 78 8.19 21.47 4.67
N GLU A 79 8.45 20.25 4.22
CA GLU A 79 9.79 19.68 4.23
C GLU A 79 10.59 20.13 2.99
N ARG A 80 11.88 20.40 3.16
CA ARG A 80 12.76 20.83 2.05
C ARG A 80 12.95 19.76 0.96
N THR A 81 12.65 18.50 1.29
CA THR A 81 12.72 17.35 0.40
C THR A 81 11.52 17.24 -0.52
N GLN A 82 10.43 17.95 -0.22
CA GLN A 82 9.18 17.83 -0.95
C GLN A 82 9.29 18.45 -2.34
N GLN A 83 8.78 17.72 -3.33
CA GLN A 83 8.60 18.21 -4.69
C GLN A 83 7.12 18.17 -5.04
N VAL A 84 6.55 19.34 -5.25
CA VAL A 84 5.19 19.49 -5.77
C VAL A 84 5.28 19.54 -7.29
N ILE A 85 4.89 18.46 -7.95
CA ILE A 85 5.15 18.29 -9.38
C ILE A 85 3.83 18.39 -10.16
N PRO A 86 3.76 19.24 -11.21
CA PRO A 86 2.58 19.30 -12.06
C PRO A 86 2.34 17.99 -12.80
N VAL A 87 1.06 17.58 -12.85
CA VAL A 87 0.61 16.43 -13.64
C VAL A 87 0.28 16.92 -15.05
N ARG A 88 0.96 16.37 -16.05
CA ARG A 88 0.72 16.68 -17.47
C ARG A 88 -0.44 15.88 -18.04
N LYS A 89 -0.51 14.59 -17.69
CA LYS A 89 -1.52 13.68 -18.24
C LYS A 89 -1.90 12.61 -17.23
N ALA A 90 -3.20 12.33 -17.15
CA ALA A 90 -3.75 11.19 -16.43
C ALA A 90 -4.12 10.10 -17.45
N ILE A 91 -3.55 8.90 -17.29
CA ILE A 91 -3.71 7.77 -18.21
C ILE A 91 -4.29 6.60 -17.42
N HIS A 92 -5.61 6.48 -17.43
CA HIS A 92 -6.32 5.37 -16.80
C HIS A 92 -6.10 4.07 -17.57
N HIS A 93 -6.21 2.94 -16.87
CA HIS A 93 -6.36 1.65 -17.53
C HIS A 93 -7.55 1.70 -18.51
N SER A 94 -7.39 1.16 -19.73
CA SER A 94 -8.43 1.20 -20.79
C SER A 94 -9.77 0.64 -20.33
N ASP A 95 -9.68 -0.39 -19.49
CA ASP A 95 -10.83 -1.14 -18.99
C ASP A 95 -11.25 -0.71 -17.57
N TYR A 96 -10.88 0.49 -17.12
CA TYR A 96 -11.30 1.02 -15.83
C TYR A 96 -12.82 1.19 -15.78
N ASN A 97 -13.46 0.61 -14.76
CA ASN A 97 -14.90 0.73 -14.55
C ASN A 97 -15.19 1.38 -13.19
N PRO A 98 -15.67 2.65 -13.15
CA PRO A 98 -15.90 3.36 -11.89
C PRO A 98 -17.09 2.82 -11.07
N LYS A 99 -18.03 2.10 -11.70
CA LYS A 99 -19.20 1.53 -11.00
C LYS A 99 -18.81 0.35 -10.13
N TYR A 100 -17.88 -0.47 -10.60
CA TYR A 100 -17.42 -1.69 -9.93
C TYR A 100 -15.98 -1.60 -9.41
N VAL A 101 -15.30 -0.47 -9.66
CA VAL A 101 -13.90 -0.21 -9.30
C VAL A 101 -12.95 -1.29 -9.88
N PHE A 102 -13.26 -1.77 -11.08
CA PHE A 102 -12.41 -2.73 -11.79
C PHE A 102 -11.29 -2.00 -12.53
N ASN A 103 -10.11 -2.64 -12.56
CA ASN A 103 -8.90 -2.09 -13.17
C ASN A 103 -8.61 -0.66 -12.69
N ASP A 104 -8.72 -0.47 -11.37
CA ASP A 104 -8.53 0.81 -10.70
C ASP A 104 -7.04 1.17 -10.64
N THR A 105 -6.48 1.47 -11.79
CA THR A 105 -5.05 1.72 -11.99
C THR A 105 -4.88 2.84 -13.00
N MET A 106 -3.96 3.76 -12.71
CA MET A 106 -3.67 4.92 -13.55
C MET A 106 -2.20 5.30 -13.45
N LEU A 107 -1.65 5.69 -14.59
CA LEU A 107 -0.38 6.38 -14.67
C LEU A 107 -0.61 7.89 -14.72
N LEU A 108 0.03 8.63 -13.83
CA LEU A 108 0.15 10.07 -13.87
C LEU A 108 1.48 10.42 -14.52
N GLN A 109 1.43 10.96 -15.73
CA GLN A 109 2.60 11.56 -16.37
C GLN A 109 2.84 12.94 -15.75
N LEU A 110 4.03 13.12 -15.19
CA LEU A 110 4.44 14.32 -14.48
C LEU A 110 5.34 15.19 -15.36
N GLU A 111 5.60 16.40 -14.90
CA GLU A 111 6.90 17.00 -15.19
C GLU A 111 7.99 16.17 -14.51
N LYS A 112 9.18 16.11 -15.13
CA LYS A 112 10.25 15.24 -14.65
C LYS A 112 10.66 15.63 -13.21
N ALA A 113 10.61 14.67 -12.31
CA ALA A 113 11.05 14.80 -10.93
C ALA A 113 12.57 14.95 -10.86
N HIS A 114 13.03 15.74 -9.89
CA HIS A 114 14.44 15.83 -9.58
C HIS A 114 14.81 14.66 -8.66
N LEU A 115 15.60 13.70 -9.15
CA LEU A 115 15.95 12.53 -8.35
C LEU A 115 16.92 12.89 -7.23
N THR A 116 16.61 12.46 -6.01
CA THR A 116 17.41 12.67 -4.79
C THR A 116 17.41 11.41 -3.94
N ALA A 117 18.09 11.44 -2.79
CA ALA A 117 18.01 10.35 -1.82
C ALA A 117 16.58 10.16 -1.25
N GLN A 118 15.72 11.18 -1.32
CA GLN A 118 14.35 11.16 -0.79
C GLN A 118 13.30 11.05 -1.91
N VAL A 119 13.70 11.14 -3.17
CA VAL A 119 12.84 11.03 -4.36
C VAL A 119 13.54 10.14 -5.36
N SER A 120 13.15 8.86 -5.41
CA SER A 120 13.72 7.90 -6.36
C SER A 120 12.69 6.84 -6.76
N PRO A 121 12.75 6.33 -8.01
CA PRO A 121 11.75 5.39 -8.48
C PRO A 121 11.81 4.03 -7.78
N LEU A 122 10.65 3.40 -7.59
CA LEU A 122 10.53 2.02 -7.20
C LEU A 122 10.86 1.11 -8.40
N SER A 123 11.70 0.10 -8.17
CA SER A 123 11.93 -0.94 -9.18
C SER A 123 10.65 -1.76 -9.40
N LEU A 124 10.11 -1.69 -10.61
CA LEU A 124 8.91 -2.46 -10.95
C LEU A 124 9.25 -3.94 -11.15
N PRO A 125 8.38 -4.86 -10.69
CA PRO A 125 8.59 -6.28 -10.89
C PRO A 125 8.55 -6.64 -12.37
N LYS A 126 9.25 -7.71 -12.74
CA LYS A 126 9.13 -8.31 -14.07
C LYS A 126 7.71 -8.86 -14.25
N ARG A 127 7.24 -8.93 -15.50
CA ARG A 127 5.93 -9.50 -15.85
C ARG A 127 5.70 -10.92 -15.33
N SER A 128 6.77 -11.71 -15.20
CA SER A 128 6.72 -13.09 -14.70
C SER A 128 6.81 -13.19 -13.17
N ALA A 129 6.96 -12.08 -12.44
CA ALA A 129 6.99 -12.09 -10.99
C ALA A 129 5.63 -12.56 -10.45
N GLN A 130 5.66 -13.47 -9.49
CA GLN A 130 4.48 -14.05 -8.87
C GLN A 130 4.50 -13.75 -7.37
N VAL A 131 3.31 -13.50 -6.82
CA VAL A 131 3.08 -13.30 -5.40
C VAL A 131 2.30 -14.50 -4.88
N TRP A 132 2.81 -15.14 -3.84
CA TRP A 132 2.29 -16.37 -3.28
C TRP A 132 1.74 -16.16 -1.87
N PRO A 133 0.70 -16.90 -1.47
CA PRO A 133 0.27 -16.93 -0.07
C PRO A 133 1.43 -17.29 0.86
N GLY A 134 1.52 -16.62 2.01
CA GLY A 134 2.65 -16.77 2.95
C GLY A 134 3.82 -15.82 2.71
N MET A 135 3.88 -15.14 1.55
CA MET A 135 4.88 -14.08 1.36
C MET A 135 4.54 -12.87 2.23
N VAL A 136 5.55 -12.25 2.81
CA VAL A 136 5.41 -11.00 3.56
C VAL A 136 5.60 -9.82 2.61
N CYS A 137 4.66 -8.89 2.63
CA CYS A 137 4.71 -7.63 1.88
C CYS A 137 4.64 -6.45 2.85
N SER A 138 5.24 -5.33 2.49
CA SER A 138 5.11 -4.07 3.23
C SER A 138 4.09 -3.16 2.57
N VAL A 139 3.24 -2.53 3.38
CA VAL A 139 2.35 -1.45 2.97
C VAL A 139 2.76 -0.20 3.70
N ALA A 140 2.92 0.92 2.97
CA ALA A 140 3.25 2.21 3.52
C ALA A 140 2.25 3.30 3.08
N GLY A 141 1.98 4.26 3.96
CA GLY A 141 1.11 5.39 3.63
C GLY A 141 0.79 6.30 4.81
N TRP A 142 -0.05 7.30 4.53
CA TRP A 142 -0.55 8.31 5.49
C TRP A 142 -2.03 8.08 5.83
N GLY A 143 -2.50 6.84 5.68
CA GLY A 143 -3.89 6.44 5.91
C GLY A 143 -4.27 6.37 7.39
N CYS A 144 -5.52 5.99 7.66
CA CYS A 144 -6.00 5.73 9.02
C CYS A 144 -5.24 4.54 9.64
N LEU A 145 -4.73 4.71 10.86
CA LEU A 145 -3.99 3.67 11.58
C LEU A 145 -4.91 2.69 12.35
N SER A 146 -6.19 3.00 12.45
CA SER A 146 -7.19 2.16 13.11
C SER A 146 -8.57 2.37 12.50
N MET A 147 -9.47 1.39 12.66
CA MET A 147 -10.85 1.45 12.14
C MET A 147 -11.67 2.58 12.76
N ASN A 148 -11.31 3.03 13.96
CA ASN A 148 -12.01 4.10 14.68
C ASN A 148 -11.42 5.48 14.38
N SER A 149 -10.33 5.57 13.62
CA SER A 149 -9.73 6.86 13.28
C SER A 149 -10.52 7.57 12.19
N THR A 150 -10.88 8.82 12.47
CA THR A 150 -11.53 9.72 11.50
C THR A 150 -10.53 10.47 10.62
N SER A 151 -9.23 10.34 10.88
CA SER A 151 -8.17 11.02 10.12
C SER A 151 -6.95 10.13 9.88
N GLY A 152 -6.25 10.40 8.79
CA GLY A 152 -5.01 9.72 8.43
C GLY A 152 -3.81 10.18 9.27
N ALA A 153 -2.76 9.37 9.29
CA ALA A 153 -1.50 9.72 9.93
C ALA A 153 -0.83 10.90 9.21
N TRP A 154 -0.21 11.81 9.97
CA TRP A 154 0.55 12.91 9.38
C TRP A 154 1.93 12.47 8.89
N LYS A 155 2.51 11.47 9.56
CA LYS A 155 3.79 10.89 9.17
C LYS A 155 3.59 9.57 8.45
N LEU A 156 4.53 9.24 7.57
CA LEU A 156 4.49 7.98 6.84
C LEU A 156 4.58 6.82 7.83
N HIS A 157 3.61 5.91 7.77
CA HIS A 157 3.61 4.67 8.53
C HIS A 157 3.76 3.50 7.57
N GLU A 158 4.23 2.39 8.11
CA GLU A 158 4.29 1.13 7.40
C GLU A 158 3.90 -0.05 8.30
N VAL A 159 3.58 -1.17 7.65
CA VAL A 159 3.22 -2.42 8.29
C VAL A 159 3.59 -3.58 7.37
N GLU A 160 4.02 -4.69 7.97
CA GLU A 160 4.21 -5.95 7.26
C GLU A 160 2.93 -6.78 7.30
N LEU A 161 2.57 -7.37 6.16
CA LEU A 161 1.38 -8.19 6.00
C LEU A 161 1.71 -9.47 5.23
N GLU A 162 1.14 -10.57 5.68
CA GLU A 162 1.24 -11.85 4.97
C GLU A 162 0.15 -11.95 3.88
N VAL A 163 0.56 -12.32 2.67
CA VAL A 163 -0.34 -12.58 1.55
C VAL A 163 -1.27 -13.75 1.89
N GLN A 164 -2.56 -13.49 1.83
CA GLN A 164 -3.60 -14.49 2.12
C GLN A 164 -4.00 -15.30 0.90
N ARG A 165 -4.54 -16.50 1.11
CA ARG A 165 -5.09 -17.31 0.00
C ARG A 165 -6.36 -16.66 -0.54
N ASN A 166 -6.56 -16.70 -1.85
CA ASN A 166 -7.76 -16.16 -2.50
C ASN A 166 -9.08 -16.65 -1.88
N LYS A 167 -9.16 -17.94 -1.50
CA LYS A 167 -10.36 -18.49 -0.84
C LYS A 167 -10.66 -17.82 0.51
N GLN A 168 -9.62 -17.47 1.28
CA GLN A 168 -9.77 -16.75 2.55
C GLN A 168 -10.22 -15.31 2.29
N CYS A 169 -9.55 -14.60 1.37
CA CYS A 169 -9.92 -13.24 0.97
C CYS A 169 -11.39 -13.17 0.53
N ILE A 170 -11.83 -14.02 -0.40
CA ILE A 170 -13.22 -14.08 -0.87
C ILE A 170 -14.20 -14.33 0.29
N SER A 171 -13.82 -15.19 1.24
CA SER A 171 -14.68 -15.48 2.39
C SER A 171 -14.92 -14.27 3.30
N CYS A 172 -13.94 -13.37 3.43
CA CYS A 172 -14.10 -12.12 4.19
C CYS A 172 -15.12 -11.17 3.57
N TYR A 173 -15.34 -11.24 2.26
CA TYR A 173 -16.23 -10.33 1.50
C TYR A 173 -17.57 -10.95 1.11
N LYS A 174 -17.90 -12.17 1.58
CA LYS A 174 -19.15 -12.87 1.21
C LYS A 174 -20.44 -12.10 1.52
N ASN A 175 -20.38 -11.10 2.39
CA ASN A 175 -21.52 -10.25 2.77
C ASN A 175 -21.42 -8.80 2.22
N SER A 176 -20.43 -8.50 1.38
CA SER A 176 -20.20 -7.15 0.86
C SER A 176 -20.67 -7.06 -0.60
N THR A 177 -21.55 -6.11 -0.91
CA THR A 177 -22.03 -5.78 -2.28
C THR A 177 -20.96 -5.16 -3.18
N MET A 178 -19.69 -5.14 -2.77
CA MET A 178 -18.58 -4.66 -3.59
C MET A 178 -18.16 -5.73 -4.58
N ALA A 179 -18.11 -5.35 -5.86
CA ALA A 179 -17.62 -6.22 -6.91
C ALA A 179 -16.20 -6.69 -6.57
N GLN A 180 -15.99 -7.99 -6.62
CA GLN A 180 -14.74 -8.62 -6.24
C GLN A 180 -13.61 -8.09 -7.14
N PRO A 181 -12.56 -7.47 -6.60
CA PRO A 181 -11.34 -7.27 -7.36
C PRO A 181 -10.85 -8.66 -7.78
N LYS A 182 -10.68 -8.92 -9.08
CA LYS A 182 -9.89 -10.07 -9.52
C LYS A 182 -8.54 -9.95 -8.82
N SER A 183 -8.24 -10.90 -7.95
CA SER A 183 -7.01 -10.96 -7.16
C SER A 183 -5.78 -10.72 -8.05
N LEU A 184 -4.82 -9.93 -7.55
CA LEU A 184 -3.45 -9.89 -8.06
C LEU A 184 -2.96 -11.33 -8.23
N GLY A 185 -2.83 -11.80 -9.48
CA GLY A 185 -2.31 -13.13 -9.78
C GLY A 185 -3.17 -14.07 -10.66
N GLN A 186 -4.26 -13.62 -11.29
CA GLN A 186 -4.79 -14.40 -12.43
C GLN A 186 -4.13 -13.96 -13.75
N PRO A 187 -3.45 -14.87 -14.47
CA PRO A 187 -3.04 -14.59 -15.84
C PRO A 187 -4.31 -14.63 -16.71
N SER A 188 -4.72 -13.48 -17.23
CA SER A 188 -5.52 -13.44 -18.46
C SER A 188 -4.72 -12.72 -19.53
N PHE A 189 -3.65 -13.37 -19.97
CA PHE A 189 -3.11 -13.17 -21.31
C PHE A 189 -3.24 -14.51 -22.04
N GLU A 190 -4.47 -14.87 -22.33
CA GLU A 190 -4.77 -15.77 -23.44
C GLU A 190 -5.63 -14.99 -24.43
N GLU A 191 -5.04 -14.82 -25.61
CA GLU A 191 -5.71 -14.80 -26.91
C GLU A 191 -6.54 -13.54 -27.28
N LYS A 192 -5.87 -12.62 -27.99
CA LYS A 192 -6.22 -12.28 -29.39
C LYS A 192 -5.18 -11.31 -29.98
N ALA A 193 -4.21 -11.89 -30.67
CA ALA A 193 -3.47 -11.27 -31.77
C ALA A 193 -3.04 -12.39 -32.71
N GLN A 194 -3.96 -12.78 -33.59
CA GLN A 194 -3.63 -13.02 -34.99
C GLN A 194 -3.90 -11.72 -35.73
#